data_AF-A0A9P7DBE7-F1
#
_entry.id   AF-A0A9P7DBE7-F1
#
_cell.length_a   1.000
_cell.length_b   1.000
_cell.length_c   1.000
_cell.angle_alpha   90.00
_cell.angle_beta   90.00
_cell.angle_gamma   90.00
#
_symmetry.space_group_name_H-M   'P 1'
#
loop_
_entity.id
_entity.type
_entity.pdbx_description
1 polymer ?
#
loop_
_entity_poly.entity_id
_entity_poly.type
_entity_poly.pdbx_seq_one_letter_code
_entity_poly.pdbx_strand_id
1 'polypeptide(L)'
;MSEQVNWNAARLHHPLPINIVIRVGTSHFWPGDTLYHFVLDPNPAYVPGRETSLYNLPYLVQPTLVQTICSPVPTICSPVWSEMKSDFALGRYGTMLLLDNHNPDGMVYRDFRHQRLAVRILTTTGGSSTSQHGSHRSTAFRVRGGNYWNGVAIDEESGRIVVSDVAGTITLFEYL
;
A
#
# COMPACT_ATOMS: atom_id res chain seq x y z
N MET A 1 22.89 15.32 -14.46
CA MET A 1 21.92 16.18 -13.78
C MET A 1 21.55 15.48 -12.49
N SER A 2 22.03 15.98 -11.35
CA SER A 2 21.76 15.43 -10.03
C SER A 2 20.42 15.98 -9.54
N GLU A 3 19.45 15.09 -9.36
CA GLU A 3 18.14 15.43 -8.82
C GLU A 3 18.32 16.00 -7.41
N GLN A 4 18.01 17.28 -7.26
CA GLN A 4 18.14 17.98 -6.00
C GLN A 4 16.96 17.56 -5.12
N VAL A 5 17.21 16.60 -4.20
CA VAL A 5 16.21 16.17 -3.21
C VAL A 5 15.69 17.41 -2.49
N ASN A 6 14.41 17.70 -2.70
CA ASN A 6 13.77 18.87 -2.13
C ASN A 6 13.60 18.68 -0.61
N TRP A 7 14.57 19.20 0.15
CA TRP A 7 14.59 19.19 1.62
C TRP A 7 13.48 20.02 2.29
N ASN A 8 12.47 20.52 1.56
CA ASN A 8 11.36 21.23 2.17
C ASN A 8 10.60 20.39 3.22
N ALA A 9 10.65 19.05 3.15
CA ALA A 9 10.16 18.18 4.22
C ALA A 9 10.98 18.32 5.52
N ALA A 10 12.27 18.65 5.43
CA ALA A 10 13.13 18.93 6.59
C ALA A 10 12.91 20.34 7.19
N ARG A 11 12.05 21.17 6.59
CA ARG A 11 11.63 22.47 7.16
C ARG A 11 10.41 22.36 8.06
N LEU A 12 9.71 21.22 8.08
CA LEU A 12 8.67 20.98 9.07
C LEU A 12 9.35 20.75 10.41
N HIS A 13 9.12 21.65 11.37
CA HIS A 13 9.62 21.51 12.74
C HIS A 13 9.11 20.23 13.42
N HIS A 14 8.08 19.59 12.89
CA HIS A 14 7.60 18.31 13.40
C HIS A 14 7.55 17.27 12.28
N PRO A 15 8.04 16.05 12.55
CA PRO A 15 7.92 14.95 11.60
C PRO A 15 6.44 14.66 11.32
N LEU A 16 6.14 14.22 10.09
CA LEU A 16 4.82 13.71 9.73
C LEU A 16 4.73 12.21 10.05
N PRO A 17 3.52 11.68 10.33
CA PRO A 17 3.33 10.24 10.50
C PRO A 17 3.85 9.44 9.32
N ILE A 18 4.50 8.30 9.58
CA ILE A 18 4.99 7.40 8.55
C ILE A 18 4.00 6.24 8.40
N ASN A 19 3.47 6.06 7.19
CA ASN A 19 2.68 4.89 6.85
C ASN A 19 3.63 3.72 6.51
N ILE A 20 3.47 2.61 7.22
CA ILE A 20 4.24 1.39 7.02
C ILE A 20 3.26 0.32 6.58
N VAL A 21 3.47 -0.24 5.40
CA VAL A 21 2.67 -1.36 4.89
C VAL A 21 3.55 -2.59 4.81
N ILE A 22 3.13 -3.66 5.48
CA ILE A 22 3.85 -4.94 5.51
C ILE A 22 2.96 -5.99 4.88
N ARG A 23 3.47 -6.62 3.82
CA ARG A 23 2.85 -7.79 3.22
C ARG A 23 3.45 -9.05 3.81
N VAL A 24 2.59 -9.91 4.34
CA VAL A 24 2.98 -11.25 4.79
C VAL A 24 2.35 -12.25 3.84
N GLY A 25 3.17 -12.77 2.93
CA GLY A 25 2.81 -13.92 2.10
C GLY A 25 3.18 -15.21 2.82
N THR A 26 2.22 -16.10 3.03
CA THR A 26 2.49 -17.43 3.60
C THR A 26 2.35 -18.48 2.52
N SER A 27 3.31 -19.40 2.43
CA SER A 27 3.24 -20.56 1.52
C SER A 27 2.37 -21.69 2.07
N HIS A 28 1.96 -21.61 3.34
CA HIS A 28 1.25 -22.65 4.05
C HIS A 28 0.07 -22.07 4.80
N PHE A 29 -1.12 -22.61 4.50
CA PHE A 29 -2.42 -22.41 5.14
C PHE A 29 -2.85 -20.96 5.43
N TRP A 30 -4.14 -20.74 5.27
CA TRP A 30 -4.80 -19.43 5.38
C TRP A 30 -4.43 -18.65 6.65
N PRO A 31 -4.29 -17.31 6.59
CA PRO A 31 -4.50 -16.42 5.43
C PRO A 31 -3.25 -16.29 4.55
N GLY A 32 -3.38 -16.66 3.27
CA GLY A 32 -2.25 -16.77 2.32
C GLY A 32 -1.65 -15.45 1.83
N ASP A 33 -2.33 -14.32 2.06
CA ASP A 33 -1.81 -13.00 1.73
C ASP A 33 -2.49 -11.93 2.59
N THR A 34 -1.75 -11.37 3.55
CA THR A 34 -2.25 -10.35 4.46
C THR A 34 -1.38 -9.10 4.37
N LEU A 35 -2.03 -7.94 4.23
CA LEU A 35 -1.39 -6.64 4.30
C LEU A 35 -1.70 -6.02 5.66
N TYR A 36 -0.66 -5.67 6.39
CA TYR A 36 -0.76 -4.92 7.64
C TYR A 36 -0.38 -3.47 7.37
N HIS A 37 -1.25 -2.55 7.73
CA HIS A 37 -1.00 -1.12 7.71
C HIS A 37 -0.74 -0.65 9.14
N PHE A 38 0.48 -0.22 9.37
CA PHE A 38 0.92 0.42 10.59
C PHE A 38 1.16 1.90 10.34
N VAL A 39 1.01 2.71 11.39
CA VAL A 39 1.41 4.11 11.41
C VAL A 39 2.43 4.32 12.51
N LEU A 40 3.53 4.98 12.16
CA LEU A 40 4.55 5.43 13.10
C LEU A 40 4.31 6.91 13.39
N ASP A 41 3.77 7.19 14.58
CA ASP A 41 3.43 8.54 14.97
C ASP A 41 4.66 9.36 15.38
N PRO A 42 4.67 10.67 15.06
CA PRO A 42 5.67 11.60 15.57
C PRO A 42 5.72 11.57 17.09
N ASN A 43 6.92 11.60 17.67
CA ASN A 43 7.07 11.73 19.11
C ASN A 43 6.76 13.18 19.52
N PRO A 44 5.73 13.45 20.34
CA PRO A 44 5.38 14.81 20.74
C PRO A 44 6.47 15.47 21.62
N ALA A 45 7.35 14.67 22.23
CA ALA A 45 8.48 15.17 23.02
C ALA A 45 9.74 15.46 22.18
N TYR A 46 9.71 15.23 20.86
CA TYR A 46 10.84 15.48 19.98
C TYR A 46 11.17 16.98 19.92
N VAL A 47 12.45 17.30 20.12
CA VAL A 47 12.98 18.66 20.00
C VAL A 47 13.90 18.72 18.77
N PRO A 48 13.48 19.44 17.70
CA PRO A 48 14.30 19.62 16.50
C PRO A 48 15.64 20.28 16.80
N GLY A 49 16.68 19.88 16.09
CA GLY A 49 18.03 20.43 16.22
C GLY A 49 18.83 19.89 17.41
N ARG A 50 18.23 19.11 18.30
CA ARG A 50 18.98 18.30 19.28
C ARG A 50 19.41 16.97 18.67
N GLU A 51 20.50 16.41 19.18
CA GLU A 51 20.99 15.10 18.76
C GLU A 51 19.91 14.01 18.95
N THR A 52 19.84 13.07 18.01
CA THR A 52 18.98 11.90 18.12
C THR A 52 19.50 10.97 19.21
N SER A 53 18.76 10.84 20.29
CA SER A 53 19.09 9.97 21.43
C SER A 53 17.84 9.23 21.91
N LEU A 54 18.00 8.30 22.85
CA LEU A 54 16.86 7.57 23.47
C LEU A 54 15.80 8.52 24.07
N TYR A 55 16.18 9.74 24.45
CA TYR A 55 15.31 10.75 25.03
C TYR A 55 14.83 11.80 24.00
N ASN A 56 15.29 11.73 22.75
CA ASN A 56 14.98 12.68 21.69
C ASN A 56 14.80 11.98 20.33
N LEU A 57 13.99 10.92 20.31
CA LEU A 57 13.63 10.24 19.07
C LEU A 57 12.55 11.03 18.32
N PRO A 58 12.63 11.15 16.98
CA PRO A 58 11.61 11.86 16.18
C PRO A 58 10.27 11.13 16.11
N TYR A 59 10.28 9.83 16.35
CA TYR A 59 9.10 8.95 16.27
C TYR A 59 8.96 8.11 17.53
N LEU A 60 7.74 7.70 17.83
CA LEU A 60 7.48 6.68 18.84
C LEU A 60 8.05 5.34 18.36
N VAL A 61 8.63 4.54 19.26
CA VAL A 61 9.30 3.27 18.88
C VAL A 61 8.29 2.20 18.45
N GLN A 62 7.07 2.27 18.97
CA GLN A 62 6.04 1.27 18.69
C GLN A 62 5.11 1.78 17.58
N PRO A 63 5.15 1.19 16.37
CA PRO A 63 4.16 1.47 15.36
C PRO A 63 2.78 0.98 15.80
N THR A 64 1.75 1.75 15.48
CA THR A 64 0.36 1.43 15.80
C THR A 64 -0.28 0.70 14.62
N LEU A 65 -0.84 -0.49 14.84
CA LEU A 65 -1.61 -1.20 13.81
C LEU A 65 -2.91 -0.43 13.55
N VAL A 66 -3.02 0.16 12.35
CA VAL A 66 -4.23 0.86 11.92
C VAL A 66 -5.21 -0.13 11.32
N GLN A 67 -4.71 -1.06 10.49
CA GLN A 67 -5.58 -2.02 9.83
C GLN A 67 -4.86 -3.28 9.36
N THR A 68 -5.61 -4.38 9.36
CA THR A 68 -5.32 -5.59 8.61
C THR A 68 -6.21 -5.67 7.37
N ILE A 69 -5.61 -5.73 6.18
CA ILE A 69 -6.27 -5.91 4.90
C ILE A 69 -5.97 -7.34 4.45
N CYS A 70 -6.95 -8.21 4.59
CA CYS A 70 -6.86 -9.56 4.03
C CYS A 70 -7.13 -9.48 2.53
N SER A 71 -6.43 -10.28 1.73
CA SER A 71 -6.82 -10.50 0.35
C SER A 71 -8.28 -10.97 0.31
N PRO A 72 -9.18 -10.27 -0.41
CA PRO A 72 -10.60 -10.63 -0.40
C PRO A 72 -10.91 -11.85 -1.25
N VAL A 73 -9.92 -12.42 -1.93
CA VAL A 73 -10.06 -13.72 -2.59
C VAL A 73 -9.66 -14.78 -1.58
N PRO A 74 -10.58 -15.65 -1.11
CA PRO A 74 -10.23 -16.81 -0.33
C PRO A 74 -9.39 -17.72 -1.22
N THR A 75 -8.07 -17.62 -1.12
CA THR A 75 -7.13 -18.55 -1.75
C THR A 75 -7.16 -19.86 -0.98
N ILE A 76 -8.29 -20.55 -1.05
CA ILE A 76 -8.42 -21.94 -0.63
C ILE A 76 -7.70 -22.74 -1.72
N CYS A 77 -6.48 -23.19 -1.40
CA CYS A 77 -5.82 -24.31 -2.05
C CYS A 77 -5.88 -24.32 -3.60
N SER A 78 -5.37 -23.28 -4.26
CA SER A 78 -4.99 -23.44 -5.67
C SER A 78 -3.57 -24.04 -5.73
N PRO A 79 -3.34 -25.18 -6.39
CA PRO A 79 -2.00 -25.71 -6.63
C PRO A 79 -1.14 -24.80 -7.52
N VAL A 80 -1.71 -23.71 -8.05
CA VAL A 80 -1.05 -22.70 -8.90
C VAL A 80 -0.76 -21.42 -8.10
N TRP A 81 -0.32 -21.57 -6.85
CA TRP A 81 0.04 -20.44 -5.99
C TRP A 81 1.35 -19.75 -6.43
N SER A 82 2.19 -20.39 -7.24
CA SER A 82 3.42 -19.77 -7.76
C SER A 82 3.17 -18.69 -8.82
N GLU A 83 1.98 -18.65 -9.43
CA GLU A 83 1.63 -17.70 -10.49
C GLU A 83 0.85 -16.48 -9.98
N MET A 84 0.48 -16.45 -8.70
CA MET A 84 -0.19 -15.28 -8.13
C MET A 84 0.84 -14.16 -7.91
N LYS A 85 0.88 -13.23 -8.87
CA LYS A 85 1.63 -11.98 -8.75
C LYS A 85 0.74 -10.91 -8.14
N SER A 86 1.09 -10.49 -6.94
CA SER A 86 0.58 -9.28 -6.33
C SER A 86 1.74 -8.38 -5.92
N ASP A 87 1.51 -7.10 -5.99
CA ASP A 87 2.47 -6.06 -5.69
C ASP A 87 1.74 -4.84 -5.11
N PHE A 88 2.45 -3.95 -4.45
CA PHE A 88 1.85 -2.73 -3.92
C PHE A 88 2.83 -1.56 -3.99
N ALA A 89 2.27 -0.36 -4.10
CA ALA A 89 3.03 0.88 -4.05
C ALA A 89 2.35 1.85 -3.08
N LEU A 90 3.15 2.63 -2.37
CA LEU A 90 2.67 3.67 -1.46
C LEU A 90 3.11 5.03 -1.97
N GLY A 91 2.13 5.88 -2.26
CA GLY A 91 2.30 7.27 -2.67
C GLY A 91 2.60 8.18 -1.48
N ARG A 92 3.17 9.34 -1.81
CA ARG A 92 3.64 10.35 -0.85
C ARG A 92 2.54 10.92 0.03
N TYR A 93 1.31 11.01 -0.48
CA TYR A 93 0.15 11.53 0.25
C TYR A 93 -0.73 10.42 0.82
N GLY A 94 -0.15 9.22 1.02
CA GLY A 94 -0.85 8.11 1.66
C GLY A 94 -1.74 7.31 0.71
N THR A 95 -1.60 7.46 -0.60
CA THR A 95 -2.31 6.59 -1.56
C THR A 95 -1.61 5.24 -1.70
N MET A 96 -2.28 4.17 -1.32
CA MET A 96 -1.82 2.80 -1.54
C MET A 96 -2.43 2.26 -2.84
N LEU A 97 -1.58 1.79 -3.73
CA LEU A 97 -1.96 0.95 -4.85
C LEU A 97 -1.73 -0.52 -4.50
N LEU A 98 -2.68 -1.35 -4.85
CA LEU A 98 -2.60 -2.79 -4.69
C LEU A 98 -2.89 -3.46 -6.03
N LEU A 99 -1.93 -4.22 -6.51
CA LEU A 99 -2.12 -5.19 -7.57
C LEU A 99 -2.43 -6.53 -6.92
N ASP A 100 -3.64 -7.06 -7.11
CA ASP A 100 -4.02 -8.39 -6.64
C ASP A 100 -4.91 -9.12 -7.67
N ASN A 101 -5.20 -10.38 -7.39
CA ASN A 101 -6.09 -11.15 -8.24
C ASN A 101 -7.54 -10.76 -7.95
N HIS A 102 -8.31 -10.59 -9.00
CA HIS A 102 -9.74 -10.33 -8.95
C HIS A 102 -10.50 -11.56 -9.38
N ASN A 103 -11.50 -11.95 -8.60
CA ASN A 103 -12.49 -12.92 -9.04
C ASN A 103 -13.86 -12.23 -8.96
N PRO A 104 -14.41 -11.76 -10.09
CA PRO A 104 -15.66 -11.00 -10.08
C PRO A 104 -16.85 -11.85 -9.58
N ASP A 105 -16.78 -13.17 -9.74
CA ASP A 105 -17.93 -14.06 -9.52
C ASP A 105 -17.91 -14.77 -8.16
N GLY A 106 -16.85 -14.56 -7.36
CA GLY A 106 -16.66 -15.26 -6.07
C GLY A 106 -16.53 -16.79 -6.19
N MET A 107 -16.54 -17.33 -7.41
CA MET A 107 -16.45 -18.75 -7.69
C MET A 107 -15.00 -19.20 -7.55
N VAL A 108 -14.71 -19.92 -6.46
CA VAL A 108 -13.36 -20.28 -5.99
C VAL A 108 -12.50 -21.07 -6.99
N TYR A 109 -13.05 -21.59 -8.10
CA TYR A 109 -12.44 -22.73 -8.77
C TYR A 109 -12.00 -22.59 -10.23
N ARG A 110 -12.30 -21.52 -10.98
CA ARG A 110 -12.09 -21.60 -12.44
C ARG A 110 -11.40 -20.48 -13.17
N ASP A 111 -11.29 -19.28 -12.61
CA ASP A 111 -10.65 -18.22 -13.39
C ASP A 111 -9.88 -17.22 -12.55
N PHE A 112 -8.66 -17.62 -12.14
CA PHE A 112 -7.68 -16.69 -11.60
C PHE A 112 -7.13 -15.74 -12.66
N ARG A 113 -7.61 -15.75 -13.91
CA ARG A 113 -7.05 -14.95 -15.01
C ARG A 113 -7.38 -13.47 -14.93
N HIS A 114 -7.89 -12.94 -13.82
CA HIS A 114 -8.13 -11.51 -13.73
C HIS A 114 -7.26 -10.91 -12.64
N GLN A 115 -6.51 -9.88 -13.00
CA GLN A 115 -5.84 -9.01 -12.05
C GLN A 115 -6.60 -7.70 -11.94
N ARG A 116 -6.64 -7.14 -10.74
CA ARG A 116 -7.10 -5.77 -10.54
C ARG A 116 -5.99 -4.92 -9.96
N LEU A 117 -5.97 -3.68 -10.40
CA LEU A 117 -5.30 -2.58 -9.75
C LEU A 117 -6.35 -1.88 -8.88
N ALA A 118 -6.22 -2.00 -7.57
CA ALA A 118 -7.04 -1.33 -6.59
C ALA A 118 -6.30 -0.15 -5.97
N VAL A 119 -7.04 0.90 -5.67
CA VAL A 119 -6.53 2.13 -5.05
C VAL A 119 -7.16 2.28 -3.67
N ARG A 120 -6.39 2.81 -2.74
CA ARG A 120 -6.89 3.16 -1.41
C ARG A 120 -6.13 4.32 -0.80
N ILE A 121 -6.85 5.29 -0.25
CA ILE A 121 -6.25 6.39 0.52
C ILE A 121 -6.14 5.96 1.99
N LEU A 122 -4.93 6.01 2.56
CA LEU A 122 -4.63 5.62 3.93
C LEU A 122 -4.74 6.78 4.92
N THR A 123 -4.53 8.01 4.47
CA THR A 123 -4.58 9.20 5.31
C THR A 123 -5.92 9.93 5.12
N THR A 124 -6.75 9.94 6.15
CA THR A 124 -7.84 10.93 6.26
C THR A 124 -7.35 12.02 7.19
N THR A 125 -6.62 12.99 6.65
CA THR A 125 -6.02 14.08 7.43
C THR A 125 -7.13 15.02 7.90
N GLY A 126 -7.56 14.87 9.15
CA GLY A 126 -8.26 15.92 9.91
C GLY A 126 -9.69 15.59 10.34
N GLY A 127 -9.87 15.45 11.67
CA GLY A 127 -11.15 15.71 12.32
C GLY A 127 -11.71 14.55 13.14
N SER A 128 -11.47 14.60 14.45
CA SER A 128 -12.18 13.90 15.52
C SER A 128 -12.26 12.36 15.44
N SER A 129 -11.69 11.74 16.47
CA SER A 129 -11.94 10.38 16.91
C SER A 129 -13.43 10.14 17.20
N THR A 130 -14.23 9.97 16.16
CA THR A 130 -15.40 9.09 16.21
C THR A 130 -15.06 7.91 15.35
N SER A 131 -14.91 6.77 16.00
CA SER A 131 -14.75 5.44 15.43
C SER A 131 -15.79 5.19 14.34
N GLN A 132 -15.52 5.66 13.13
CA GLN A 132 -16.18 5.16 11.95
C GLN A 132 -15.56 3.80 11.67
N HIS A 133 -16.24 2.76 12.15
CA HIS A 133 -16.31 1.47 11.47
C HIS A 133 -16.95 1.66 10.07
N GLY A 134 -16.39 2.56 9.28
CA GLY A 134 -16.70 2.74 7.88
C GLY A 134 -15.81 1.78 7.13
N SER A 135 -16.42 0.86 6.40
CA SER A 135 -15.76 0.07 5.37
C SER A 135 -14.97 1.02 4.45
N HIS A 136 -13.68 1.19 4.72
CA HIS A 136 -12.76 1.95 3.88
C HIS A 136 -12.56 1.15 2.59
N ARG A 137 -13.50 1.35 1.69
CA ARG A 137 -13.71 0.58 0.48
C ARG A 137 -12.55 0.84 -0.48
N SER A 138 -11.76 -0.19 -0.77
CA SER A 138 -10.83 -0.13 -1.89
C SER A 138 -11.64 0.00 -3.19
N THR A 139 -11.20 0.88 -4.07
CA THR A 139 -11.83 1.05 -5.40
C THR A 139 -10.97 0.33 -6.43
N ALA A 140 -11.57 -0.56 -7.22
CA ALA A 140 -10.89 -1.15 -8.36
C ALA A 140 -10.76 -0.07 -9.44
N PHE A 141 -9.53 0.35 -9.73
CA PHE A 141 -9.23 1.33 -10.78
C PHE A 141 -9.24 0.68 -12.16
N ARG A 142 -8.68 -0.52 -12.26
CA ARG A 142 -8.65 -1.28 -13.52
C ARG A 142 -8.68 -2.77 -13.25
N VAL A 143 -9.43 -3.50 -14.08
CA VAL A 143 -9.42 -4.96 -14.13
C VAL A 143 -8.94 -5.36 -15.52
N ARG A 144 -8.06 -6.36 -15.60
CA ARG A 144 -7.54 -6.89 -16.86
C ARG A 144 -7.61 -8.41 -16.84
N GLY A 145 -7.91 -9.00 -18.00
CA GLY A 145 -7.71 -10.43 -18.24
C GLY A 145 -6.24 -10.77 -18.47
N GLY A 146 -5.82 -11.93 -17.96
CA GLY A 146 -4.43 -12.38 -17.82
C GLY A 146 -3.79 -12.03 -16.46
N ASN A 147 -2.85 -12.87 -16.03
CA ASN A 147 -2.03 -12.66 -14.82
C ASN A 147 -0.62 -12.21 -15.16
N TYR A 148 -0.53 -11.14 -15.94
CA TYR A 148 0.76 -10.71 -16.48
C TYR A 148 1.36 -9.58 -15.67
N TRP A 149 0.57 -8.77 -14.97
CA TRP A 149 1.11 -7.68 -14.16
C TRP A 149 1.89 -8.23 -12.98
N ASN A 150 3.08 -7.66 -12.75
CA ASN A 150 4.01 -8.11 -11.72
C ASN A 150 4.64 -6.97 -10.91
N GLY A 151 4.40 -5.72 -11.31
CA GLY A 151 4.97 -4.55 -10.65
C GLY A 151 4.04 -3.35 -10.77
N VAL A 152 3.97 -2.55 -9.72
CA VAL A 152 3.25 -1.28 -9.69
C VAL A 152 4.11 -0.19 -9.04
N ALA A 153 4.04 1.03 -9.58
CA ALA A 153 4.63 2.22 -9.00
C ALA A 153 3.66 3.39 -9.14
N ILE A 154 3.75 4.35 -8.22
CA ILE A 154 2.93 5.57 -8.23
C ILE A 154 3.83 6.79 -8.09
N ASP A 155 3.60 7.77 -8.96
CA ASP A 155 4.02 9.15 -8.76
C ASP A 155 2.76 9.97 -8.53
N GLU A 156 2.47 10.18 -7.24
CA GLU A 156 1.26 10.86 -6.81
C GLU A 156 1.30 12.36 -7.11
N GLU A 157 2.49 12.96 -7.25
CA GLU A 157 2.67 14.39 -7.51
C GLU A 157 2.36 14.72 -8.97
N SER A 158 2.72 13.84 -9.90
CA SER A 158 2.35 13.98 -11.31
C SER A 158 1.04 13.28 -11.68
N GLY A 159 0.40 12.58 -10.74
CA GLY A 159 -0.84 11.84 -11.00
C GLY A 159 -0.63 10.65 -11.94
N ARG A 160 0.49 9.94 -11.81
CA ARG A 160 0.87 8.83 -12.70
C ARG A 160 0.98 7.52 -11.96
N ILE A 161 0.56 6.45 -12.63
CA ILE A 161 0.73 5.07 -12.19
C ILE A 161 1.45 4.31 -13.28
N VAL A 162 2.45 3.55 -12.90
CA VAL A 162 3.14 2.63 -13.80
C VAL A 162 2.82 1.20 -13.38
N VAL A 163 2.48 0.36 -14.34
CA VAL A 163 2.31 -1.08 -14.13
C VAL A 163 3.19 -1.83 -15.12
N SER A 164 4.01 -2.75 -14.62
CA SER A 164 4.82 -3.65 -15.45
C SER A 164 4.17 -5.02 -15.58
N ASP A 165 4.48 -5.71 -16.66
CA ASP A 165 4.13 -7.12 -16.85
C ASP A 165 5.35 -8.05 -16.94
N VAL A 166 5.09 -9.36 -16.86
CA VAL A 166 6.10 -10.42 -16.94
C VAL A 166 6.82 -10.50 -18.28
N ALA A 167 6.26 -9.89 -19.34
CA ALA A 167 6.91 -9.79 -20.65
C ALA A 167 7.81 -8.55 -20.76
N GLY A 168 7.89 -7.73 -19.71
CA GLY A 168 8.67 -6.49 -19.68
C GLY A 168 7.93 -5.29 -20.27
N THR A 169 6.63 -5.41 -20.57
CA THR A 169 5.82 -4.28 -21.02
C THR A 169 5.54 -3.36 -19.85
N ILE A 170 5.69 -2.06 -20.07
CA ILE A 170 5.37 -1.01 -19.10
C ILE A 170 4.15 -0.25 -19.59
N THR A 171 3.10 -0.19 -18.77
CA THR A 171 1.88 0.58 -19.03
C THR A 171 1.84 1.78 -18.09
N LEU A 172 1.72 2.98 -18.65
CA LEU A 172 1.51 4.22 -17.89
C LEU A 172 0.01 4.54 -17.86
N PHE A 173 -0.52 4.81 -16.67
CA PHE A 173 -1.82 5.40 -16.45
C PHE A 173 -1.65 6.80 -15.87
N GLU A 174 -2.54 7.71 -16.26
CA GLU A 174 -2.61 9.06 -15.72
C GLU A 174 -4.01 9.27 -15.13
N TYR A 175 -4.09 9.95 -13.99
CA TYR A 175 -5.37 10.43 -13.45
C TYR A 175 -5.74 11.72 -14.20
N LEU A 176 -6.96 11.75 -14.77
CA LEU A 176 -7.57 12.98 -15.31
C LEU A 176 -8.35 13.71 -14.21
#